data_AF-A0A7C4ZU28-F1
#
_entry.id   AF-A0A7C4ZU28-F1
#
_cell.length_a   1.000
_cell.length_b   1.000
_cell.length_c   1.000
_cell.angle_alpha   90.00
_cell.angle_beta   90.00
_cell.angle_gamma   90.00
#
_symmetry.space_group_name_H-M   'P 1'
#
loop_
_entity.id
_entity.type
_entity.pdbx_description
1 polymer ?
#
loop_
_entity_poly.entity_id
_entity_poly.type
_entity_poly.pdbx_seq_one_letter_code
_entity_poly.pdbx_strand_id
1 'polypeptide(L)'
;MLRTALIYGVLAGLIVALPMFALLATNPDPSSYVGSHVFGYALMILALSMIFVGVKSYRDKVKGGVIKFLPAFLLGLGISCIAGLVYVVGWEITLYLTDYAFASDYATASLEAARAKGASPAELDAMAAQFEQFQLMYANPLLRLPMTFIEIFPVGLIISLIAALLLRNPRFFPARA
;
A
#
# COMPACT_ATOMS: atom_id res chain seq x y z
N MET A 1 -10.65 18.60 -9.63
CA MET A 1 -9.46 17.73 -9.51
C MET A 1 -9.24 17.30 -8.07
N LEU A 2 -9.04 18.23 -7.13
CA LEU A 2 -8.79 17.93 -5.71
C LEU A 2 -9.86 17.03 -5.07
N ARG A 3 -11.15 17.35 -5.24
CA ARG A 3 -12.26 16.52 -4.72
C ARG A 3 -12.18 15.06 -5.20
N THR A 4 -11.85 14.84 -6.48
CA THR A 4 -11.68 13.50 -7.03
C THR A 4 -10.46 12.81 -6.42
N ALA A 5 -9.33 13.53 -6.34
CA ALA A 5 -8.13 12.97 -5.72
C ALA A 5 -8.38 12.52 -4.27
N LEU A 6 -9.09 13.33 -3.48
CA LEU A 6 -9.46 13.00 -2.09
C LEU A 6 -10.36 11.77 -2.00
N ILE A 7 -11.48 11.76 -2.75
CA ILE A 7 -12.43 10.65 -2.68
C ILE A 7 -11.76 9.34 -3.07
N TYR A 8 -11.11 9.31 -4.23
CA TYR A 8 -10.51 8.08 -4.76
C TYR A 8 -9.23 7.68 -4.00
N GLY A 9 -8.47 8.65 -3.49
CA GLY A 9 -7.29 8.39 -2.66
C GLY A 9 -7.65 7.81 -1.31
N VAL A 10 -8.66 8.36 -0.62
CA VAL A 10 -9.14 7.82 0.65
C VAL A 10 -9.72 6.42 0.47
N LEU A 11 -10.52 6.20 -0.58
CA LEU A 11 -11.04 4.86 -0.89
C LEU A 11 -9.90 3.86 -1.14
N ALA A 12 -8.91 4.24 -1.95
CA ALA A 12 -7.75 3.39 -2.23
C ALA A 12 -6.96 3.07 -0.95
N GLY A 13 -6.72 4.07 -0.10
CA GLY A 13 -6.01 3.88 1.18
C GLY A 13 -6.78 2.98 2.15
N LEU A 14 -8.10 3.15 2.27
CA LEU A 14 -8.94 2.34 3.15
C LEU A 14 -9.04 0.88 2.68
N ILE A 15 -9.06 0.64 1.36
CA ILE A 15 -9.03 -0.72 0.78
C ILE A 15 -7.79 -1.48 1.23
N VAL A 16 -6.65 -0.81 1.43
CA VAL A 16 -5.42 -1.46 1.91
C VAL A 16 -5.39 -1.50 3.45
N ALA A 17 -5.67 -0.38 4.10
CA ALA A 17 -5.51 -0.24 5.55
C ALA A 17 -6.49 -1.09 6.37
N LEU A 18 -7.77 -1.17 5.97
CA LEU A 18 -8.79 -1.87 6.77
C LEU A 18 -8.59 -3.38 6.82
N PRO A 19 -8.32 -4.08 5.70
CA PRO A 19 -8.08 -5.52 5.76
C PRO A 19 -6.77 -5.87 6.47
N MET A 20 -5.73 -5.04 6.35
CA MET A 20 -4.49 -5.24 7.12
C MET A 20 -4.73 -5.09 8.61
N PHE A 21 -5.44 -4.04 9.03
CA PHE A 21 -5.84 -3.87 10.43
C PHE A 21 -6.66 -5.07 10.92
N ALA A 22 -7.66 -5.50 10.15
CA ALA A 22 -8.49 -6.65 10.51
C ALA A 22 -7.66 -7.93 10.64
N LEU A 23 -6.69 -8.14 9.75
CA LEU A 23 -5.79 -9.29 9.80
C LEU A 23 -4.96 -9.30 11.09
N LEU A 24 -4.30 -8.17 11.43
CA LEU A 24 -3.51 -8.06 12.66
C LEU A 24 -4.36 -8.16 13.93
N ALA A 25 -5.58 -7.60 13.92
CA ALA A 25 -6.45 -7.60 15.09
C ALA A 25 -7.13 -8.95 15.35
N THR A 26 -7.31 -9.78 14.33
CA THR A 26 -8.09 -11.04 14.43
C THR A 26 -7.25 -12.31 14.36
N ASN A 27 -6.00 -12.25 13.88
CA ASN A 27 -5.10 -13.40 13.86
C ASN A 27 -3.96 -13.23 14.86
N PRO A 28 -4.01 -13.92 16.02
CA PRO A 28 -2.92 -13.94 16.98
C PRO A 28 -1.75 -14.83 16.57
N ASP A 29 -1.87 -15.61 15.48
CA ASP A 29 -0.83 -16.52 15.02
C ASP A 29 0.17 -15.81 14.09
N PRO A 30 1.44 -15.63 14.50
CA PRO A 30 2.45 -14.94 13.71
C PRO A 30 2.80 -15.64 12.38
N SER A 31 2.52 -16.94 12.26
CA SER A 31 2.76 -17.70 11.03
C SER A 31 1.81 -17.33 9.89
N SER A 32 0.64 -16.76 10.22
CA SER A 32 -0.36 -16.32 9.25
C SER A 32 0.06 -15.06 8.47
N TYR A 33 1.02 -14.29 8.98
CA TYR A 33 1.60 -13.15 8.27
C TYR A 33 2.35 -13.57 6.99
N VAL A 34 2.87 -14.80 6.91
CA VAL A 34 3.65 -15.28 5.74
C VAL A 34 2.74 -15.73 4.59
N GLY A 35 1.54 -16.26 4.90
CA GLY A 35 0.48 -16.50 3.91
C GLY A 35 -0.15 -15.22 3.35
N SER A 36 0.14 -14.08 3.97
CA SER A 36 -0.50 -12.79 3.70
C SER A 36 0.06 -12.02 2.49
N HIS A 37 1.21 -12.40 1.93
CA HIS A 37 1.81 -11.65 0.82
C HIS A 37 0.91 -11.62 -0.42
N VAL A 38 0.33 -12.77 -0.81
CA VAL A 38 -0.60 -12.86 -1.95
C VAL A 38 -1.85 -12.00 -1.70
N PHE A 39 -2.35 -12.01 -0.46
CA PHE A 39 -3.49 -11.21 -0.06
C PHE A 39 -3.18 -9.71 -0.08
N GLY A 40 -2.02 -9.30 0.44
CA GLY A 40 -1.52 -7.93 0.37
C GLY A 40 -1.38 -7.45 -1.08
N TYR A 41 -0.77 -8.25 -1.95
CA TYR A 41 -0.67 -7.92 -3.38
C TYR A 41 -2.03 -7.82 -4.07
N ALA A 42 -2.99 -8.69 -3.74
CA ALA A 42 -4.35 -8.61 -4.27
C ALA A 42 -5.04 -7.30 -3.85
N LEU A 43 -4.89 -6.89 -2.58
CA LEU A 43 -5.40 -5.61 -2.08
C LEU A 43 -4.71 -4.42 -2.74
N MET A 44 -3.40 -4.49 -2.97
CA MET A 44 -2.68 -3.47 -3.72
C MET A 44 -3.26 -3.33 -5.13
N ILE A 45 -3.46 -4.43 -5.86
CA ILE A 45 -4.07 -4.38 -7.20
C ILE A 45 -5.46 -3.75 -7.16
N LEU A 46 -6.28 -4.11 -6.16
CA LEU A 46 -7.61 -3.54 -5.97
C LEU A 46 -7.54 -2.04 -5.69
N ALA A 47 -6.66 -1.60 -4.79
CA ALA A 47 -6.46 -0.19 -4.46
C ALA A 47 -5.94 0.62 -5.67
N LEU A 48 -5.03 0.04 -6.44
CA LEU A 48 -4.48 0.65 -7.65
C LEU A 48 -5.53 0.82 -8.75
N SER A 49 -6.53 -0.07 -8.81
CA SER A 49 -7.67 0.09 -9.73
C SER A 49 -8.42 1.40 -9.49
N MET A 50 -8.46 1.90 -8.25
CA MET A 50 -9.11 3.16 -7.90
C MET A 50 -8.42 4.38 -8.52
N ILE A 51 -7.11 4.32 -8.80
CA ILE A 51 -6.40 5.36 -9.54
C ILE A 51 -6.99 5.48 -10.94
N PHE A 52 -7.11 4.35 -11.65
CA PHE A 52 -7.69 4.32 -12.99
C PHE A 52 -9.15 4.79 -13.00
N VAL A 53 -9.97 4.29 -12.07
CA VAL A 53 -11.38 4.68 -11.94
C VAL A 53 -11.50 6.18 -11.62
N GLY A 54 -10.65 6.71 -10.74
CA GLY A 54 -10.66 8.13 -10.37
C GLY A 54 -10.31 9.05 -11.54
N VAL A 55 -9.25 8.71 -12.29
CA VAL A 55 -8.86 9.46 -13.49
C VAL A 55 -9.94 9.39 -14.57
N LYS A 56 -10.50 8.20 -14.81
CA LYS A 56 -11.61 8.01 -15.76
C LYS A 56 -12.85 8.80 -15.37
N SER A 57 -13.26 8.73 -14.10
CA SER A 57 -14.44 9.45 -13.60
C SER A 57 -14.27 10.96 -13.75
N TYR A 58 -13.05 11.49 -13.53
CA TYR A 58 -12.78 12.91 -13.74
C TYR A 58 -12.86 13.30 -15.21
N ARG A 59 -12.26 12.50 -16.09
CA ARG A 59 -12.32 12.70 -17.54
C ARG A 59 -13.77 12.74 -18.02
N ASP A 60 -14.56 11.74 -17.65
CA ASP A 60 -15.90 11.56 -18.19
C ASP A 60 -16.90 12.57 -17.62
N LYS A 61 -16.93 12.73 -16.29
CA LYS A 61 -17.97 13.54 -15.61
C LYS A 61 -17.63 15.03 -15.52
N VAL A 62 -16.34 15.39 -15.47
CA VAL A 62 -15.92 16.79 -15.24
C VAL A 62 -15.32 17.41 -16.50
N LYS A 63 -14.66 16.62 -17.35
CA LYS A 63 -14.01 17.12 -18.57
C LYS A 63 -14.71 16.75 -19.87
N GLY A 64 -15.90 16.13 -19.81
CA GLY A 64 -16.69 15.80 -20.99
C GLY A 64 -16.05 14.75 -21.90
N GLY A 65 -15.31 13.80 -21.31
CA GLY A 65 -14.77 12.64 -22.02
C GLY A 65 -13.34 12.79 -22.57
N VAL A 66 -12.71 13.97 -22.44
CA VAL A 66 -11.34 14.20 -22.92
C VAL A 66 -10.45 14.75 -21.81
N ILE A 67 -9.27 14.17 -21.62
CA ILE A 67 -8.26 14.64 -20.66
C ILE A 67 -6.88 14.61 -21.29
N LYS A 68 -6.07 15.65 -21.04
CA LYS A 68 -4.66 15.67 -21.46
C LYS A 68 -3.83 14.79 -20.52
N PHE A 69 -2.67 14.32 -21.01
CA PHE A 69 -1.76 13.48 -20.23
C PHE A 69 -1.38 14.10 -18.87
N LEU A 70 -0.90 15.34 -18.85
CA LEU A 70 -0.41 15.97 -17.62
C LEU A 70 -1.50 16.11 -16.53
N PRO A 71 -2.72 16.62 -16.82
CA PRO A 71 -3.83 16.59 -15.85
C PRO A 71 -4.23 15.18 -15.38
N ALA A 72 -4.19 14.18 -16.27
CA ALA A 72 -4.50 12.80 -15.90
C ALA A 72 -3.43 12.22 -14.96
N PHE A 73 -2.16 12.48 -15.25
CA PHE A 73 -1.03 12.05 -14.44
C PHE A 73 -1.03 12.73 -13.07
N LEU A 74 -1.20 14.05 -13.00
CA LEU A 74 -1.26 14.78 -11.73
C LEU A 74 -2.44 14.34 -10.86
N LEU A 75 -3.58 14.00 -11.47
CA LEU A 75 -4.71 13.44 -10.74
C LEU A 75 -4.39 12.05 -10.19
N GLY A 76 -3.82 11.15 -10.99
CA GLY A 76 -3.41 9.83 -10.52
C GLY A 76 -2.36 9.89 -9.41
N LEU A 77 -1.37 10.78 -9.57
CA LEU A 77 -0.35 11.04 -8.57
C LEU A 77 -0.96 11.56 -7.27
N GLY A 78 -1.90 12.51 -7.36
CA GLY A 78 -2.64 13.00 -6.20
C GLY A 78 -3.41 11.90 -5.47
N ILE A 79 -4.09 11.01 -6.21
CA ILE A 79 -4.75 9.83 -5.63
C ILE A 79 -3.73 8.94 -4.91
N SER A 80 -2.58 8.67 -5.54
CA SER A 80 -1.52 7.82 -4.99
C SER A 80 -0.91 8.40 -3.71
N CYS A 81 -0.64 9.71 -3.67
CA CYS A 81 -0.16 10.39 -2.48
C CYS A 81 -1.16 10.28 -1.32
N ILE A 82 -2.45 10.56 -1.59
CA ILE A 82 -3.50 10.52 -0.57
C ILE A 82 -3.69 9.08 -0.06
N ALA A 83 -3.68 8.09 -0.96
CA ALA A 83 -3.76 6.68 -0.58
C ALA A 83 -2.59 6.27 0.32
N GLY A 84 -1.36 6.67 -0.03
CA GLY A 84 -0.18 6.43 0.79
C GLY A 84 -0.26 7.09 2.17
N LEU A 85 -0.76 8.33 2.27
CA LEU A 85 -0.94 9.00 3.56
C LEU A 85 -2.00 8.30 4.42
N VAL A 86 -3.13 7.90 3.84
CA VAL A 86 -4.17 7.15 4.56
C VAL A 86 -3.66 5.79 5.02
N TYR A 87 -2.86 5.12 4.21
CA TYR A 87 -2.21 3.86 4.58
C TYR A 87 -1.23 4.06 5.76
N VAL A 88 -0.36 5.06 5.70
CA VAL A 88 0.57 5.39 6.80
C VAL A 88 -0.21 5.66 8.09
N VAL A 89 -1.28 6.45 8.04
CA VAL A 89 -2.11 6.75 9.23
C VAL A 89 -2.79 5.47 9.75
N GLY A 90 -3.36 4.65 8.86
CA GLY A 90 -3.99 3.38 9.25
C GLY A 90 -2.99 2.40 9.85
N TRP A 91 -1.79 2.35 9.31
CA TRP A 91 -0.70 1.52 9.83
C TRP A 91 -0.24 1.99 11.21
N GLU A 92 -0.06 3.29 11.42
CA GLU A 92 0.28 3.84 12.73
C GLU A 92 -0.80 3.60 13.78
N ILE A 93 -2.08 3.72 13.41
CA ILE A 93 -3.19 3.35 14.30
C ILE A 93 -3.10 1.86 14.66
N THR A 94 -2.80 1.01 13.68
CA THR A 94 -2.66 -0.43 13.91
C THR A 94 -1.51 -0.71 14.89
N LEU A 95 -0.33 -0.12 14.66
CA LEU A 95 0.82 -0.29 15.54
C LEU A 95 0.54 0.22 16.96
N TYR A 96 -0.11 1.38 17.10
CA TYR A 96 -0.47 1.92 18.41
C TYR A 96 -1.44 0.99 19.15
N LEU A 97 -2.42 0.42 18.46
CA LEU A 97 -3.39 -0.50 19.05
C LEU A 97 -2.82 -1.88 19.37
N THR A 98 -1.68 -2.25 18.78
CA THR A 98 -0.96 -3.50 19.03
C THR A 98 0.31 -3.29 19.86
N ASP A 99 0.42 -2.17 20.59
CA ASP A 99 1.57 -1.83 21.44
C ASP A 99 2.93 -1.89 20.71
N TYR A 100 2.93 -1.59 19.41
CA TYR A 100 4.09 -1.67 18.50
C TYR A 100 4.75 -3.07 18.44
N ALA A 101 4.03 -4.13 18.81
CA ALA A 101 4.54 -5.50 18.86
C ALA A 101 4.95 -6.09 17.50
N PHE A 102 4.44 -5.52 16.39
CA PHE A 102 4.64 -6.04 15.04
C PHE A 102 6.10 -6.39 14.70
N ALA A 103 7.07 -5.53 15.01
CA ALA A 103 8.47 -5.77 14.65
C ALA A 103 9.11 -6.92 15.46
N SER A 104 8.66 -7.12 16.69
CA SER A 104 9.02 -8.26 17.54
C SER A 104 8.39 -9.56 17.02
N ASP A 105 7.09 -9.52 16.77
CA ASP A 105 6.32 -10.69 16.37
C ASP A 105 6.74 -11.18 14.98
N TYR A 106 7.01 -10.25 14.07
CA TYR A 106 7.52 -10.54 12.73
C TYR A 106 8.90 -11.20 12.77
N ALA A 107 9.80 -10.73 13.64
CA ALA A 107 11.14 -11.33 13.81
C ALA A 107 11.04 -12.75 14.35
N THR A 108 10.23 -12.95 15.40
CA THR A 108 9.98 -14.27 16.01
C THR A 108 9.42 -15.26 14.98
N ALA A 109 8.33 -14.87 14.30
CA ALA A 109 7.69 -15.70 13.28
C ALA A 109 8.65 -16.09 12.15
N SER A 110 9.44 -15.12 11.69
CA SER A 110 10.38 -15.33 10.58
C SER A 110 11.51 -16.28 10.98
N LEU A 111 12.07 -16.15 12.18
CA LEU A 111 13.12 -17.04 12.70
C LEU A 111 12.59 -18.46 12.92
N GLU A 112 11.37 -18.61 13.45
CA GLU A 112 10.72 -19.91 13.60
C GLU A 112 10.47 -20.57 12.24
N ALA A 113 9.98 -19.82 11.26
CA ALA A 113 9.78 -20.31 9.90
C ALA A 113 11.10 -20.71 9.22
N ALA A 114 12.19 -19.97 9.44
CA ALA A 114 13.52 -20.32 8.93
C ALA A 114 14.06 -21.58 9.58
N ARG A 115 13.90 -21.73 10.91
CA ARG A 115 14.29 -22.94 11.64
C ARG A 115 13.50 -24.15 11.16
N ALA A 116 12.20 -24.02 10.95
CA ALA A 116 11.35 -25.08 10.41
C ALA A 116 11.74 -25.51 8.98
N LYS A 117 12.32 -24.59 8.20
CA LYS A 117 12.89 -24.87 6.86
C LYS A 117 14.30 -25.47 6.90
N GLY A 118 14.86 -25.70 8.08
CA GLY A 118 16.18 -26.32 8.25
C GLY A 118 17.36 -25.36 8.10
N ALA A 119 17.16 -24.06 8.31
CA ALA A 119 18.25 -23.09 8.34
C ALA A 119 19.31 -23.47 9.40
N SER A 120 20.58 -23.27 9.04
CA SER A 120 21.71 -23.52 9.93
C SER A 120 21.75 -22.52 11.10
N PRO A 121 22.42 -22.85 12.22
CA PRO A 121 22.59 -21.91 13.34
C PRO A 121 23.21 -20.57 12.91
N ALA A 122 24.19 -20.60 12.01
CA ALA A 122 24.84 -19.39 11.50
C ALA A 122 23.90 -18.49 10.69
N GLU A 123 22.97 -19.08 9.91
CA GLU A 123 21.96 -18.32 9.17
C GLU A 123 20.92 -17.71 10.11
N LEU A 124 20.50 -18.44 11.15
CA LEU A 124 19.57 -17.95 12.16
C LEU A 124 20.18 -16.80 12.97
N ASP A 125 21.45 -16.88 13.34
CA ASP A 125 22.16 -15.82 14.07
C ASP A 125 22.30 -14.56 13.22
N ALA A 126 22.67 -14.71 11.94
CA ALA A 126 22.76 -13.59 11.00
C ALA A 126 21.39 -12.92 10.78
N MET A 127 20.33 -13.72 10.69
CA MET A 127 18.96 -13.25 10.52
C MET A 127 18.45 -12.55 11.79
N ALA A 128 18.77 -13.05 12.98
CA ALA A 128 18.45 -12.40 14.26
C ALA A 128 19.12 -11.02 14.37
N ALA A 129 20.38 -10.90 13.97
CA ALA A 129 21.09 -9.61 13.95
C ALA A 129 20.45 -8.61 12.97
N GLN A 130 19.96 -9.08 11.81
CA GLN A 130 19.21 -8.22 10.88
C GLN A 130 17.88 -7.74 11.48
N PHE A 131 17.17 -8.60 12.22
CA PHE A 131 15.92 -8.21 12.86
C PHE A 131 16.11 -7.24 14.01
N GLU A 132 17.19 -7.35 14.78
CA GLU A 132 17.51 -6.36 15.82
C GLU A 132 17.72 -4.98 15.22
N GLN A 133 18.49 -4.88 14.12
CA GLN A 133 18.67 -3.62 13.38
C GLN A 133 17.35 -3.10 12.83
N PHE A 134 16.51 -3.99 12.28
CA PHE A 134 15.20 -3.63 11.78
C PHE A 134 14.31 -3.06 12.90
N GLN A 135 14.26 -3.70 14.07
CA GLN A 135 13.48 -3.23 15.22
C GLN A 135 13.92 -1.84 15.69
N LEU A 136 15.23 -1.61 15.80
CA LEU A 136 15.78 -0.30 16.18
C LEU A 136 15.39 0.80 15.18
N MET A 137 15.47 0.49 13.88
CA MET A 137 15.03 1.41 12.83
C MET A 137 13.52 1.64 12.89
N TYR A 138 12.73 0.58 13.09
CA TYR A 138 11.27 0.62 13.09
C TYR A 138 10.69 1.30 14.33
N ALA A 139 11.44 1.35 15.43
CA ALA A 139 11.10 2.12 16.62
C ALA A 139 11.12 3.63 16.36
N ASN A 140 11.88 4.10 15.37
CA ASN A 140 11.95 5.52 15.02
C ASN A 140 10.85 5.89 14.00
N PRO A 141 9.84 6.70 14.38
CA PRO A 141 8.76 7.09 13.45
C PRO A 141 9.27 7.89 12.26
N LEU A 142 10.38 8.63 12.39
CA LEU A 142 10.97 9.37 11.27
C LEU A 142 11.52 8.45 10.17
N LEU A 143 11.83 7.20 10.50
CA LEU A 143 12.29 6.19 9.53
C LEU A 143 11.13 5.29 9.09
N ARG A 144 10.26 4.90 10.02
CA ARG A 144 9.11 4.02 9.75
C ARG A 144 8.07 4.66 8.83
N LEU A 145 7.64 5.90 9.10
CA LEU A 145 6.56 6.53 8.32
C LEU A 145 6.91 6.67 6.82
N PRO A 146 8.10 7.19 6.44
CA PRO A 146 8.48 7.26 5.03
C PRO A 146 8.67 5.88 4.40
N MET A 147 9.15 4.90 5.17
CA MET A 147 9.30 3.52 4.71
C MET A 147 7.94 2.92 4.32
N THR A 148 6.94 3.05 5.19
CA THR A 148 5.55 2.61 4.92
C THR A 148 4.94 3.37 3.73
N PHE A 149 5.24 4.66 3.56
CA PHE A 149 4.78 5.41 2.39
C PHE A 149 5.39 4.90 1.08
N ILE A 150 6.71 4.67 1.09
CA ILE A 150 7.48 4.20 -0.09
C ILE A 150 7.12 2.76 -0.47
N GLU A 151 6.51 1.98 0.42
CA GLU A 151 5.99 0.65 0.08
C GLU A 151 4.91 0.72 -1.02
N ILE A 152 3.99 1.68 -0.93
CA ILE A 152 2.82 1.77 -1.84
C ILE A 152 3.02 2.82 -2.94
N PHE A 153 3.65 3.95 -2.60
CA PHE A 153 3.70 5.12 -3.47
C PHE A 153 4.35 4.87 -4.86
N PRO A 154 5.50 4.19 -4.98
CA PRO A 154 6.13 3.90 -6.27
C PRO A 154 5.24 3.07 -7.20
N VAL A 155 4.48 2.14 -6.64
CA VAL A 155 3.52 1.35 -7.42
C VAL A 155 2.37 2.26 -7.90
N GLY A 156 1.83 3.10 -7.02
CA GLY A 156 0.84 4.12 -7.38
C GLY A 156 1.32 5.08 -8.47
N LEU A 157 2.60 5.48 -8.43
CA LEU A 157 3.25 6.31 -9.46
C LEU A 157 3.25 5.63 -10.84
N ILE A 158 3.65 4.35 -10.91
CA ILE A 158 3.65 3.57 -12.15
C ILE A 158 2.23 3.46 -12.71
N ILE A 159 1.25 3.13 -11.88
CA ILE A 159 -0.15 3.02 -12.31
C ILE A 159 -0.71 4.37 -12.74
N SER A 160 -0.32 5.47 -12.09
CA SER A 160 -0.69 6.82 -12.48
C SER A 160 -0.16 7.18 -13.87
N LEU A 161 1.07 6.77 -14.21
CA LEU A 161 1.62 6.91 -15.56
C LEU A 161 0.82 6.11 -16.59
N ILE A 162 0.55 4.84 -16.30
CA ILE A 162 -0.22 3.95 -17.19
C ILE A 162 -1.63 4.51 -17.42
N ALA A 163 -2.33 4.89 -16.35
CA ALA A 163 -3.67 5.47 -16.44
C ALA A 163 -3.67 6.75 -17.27
N ALA A 164 -2.69 7.63 -17.10
CA ALA A 164 -2.56 8.86 -17.89
C ALA A 164 -2.27 8.58 -19.37
N LEU A 165 -1.42 7.60 -19.69
CA LEU A 165 -1.08 7.21 -21.07
C LEU A 165 -2.26 6.59 -21.81
N LEU A 166 -3.09 5.80 -21.12
CA LEU A 166 -4.25 5.13 -21.69
C LEU A 166 -5.44 6.09 -21.81
N LEU A 167 -5.81 6.77 -20.73
CA LEU A 167 -7.03 7.59 -20.66
C LEU A 167 -6.92 8.93 -21.40
N ARG A 168 -5.71 9.36 -21.78
CA ARG A 168 -5.53 10.50 -22.70
C ARG A 168 -6.16 10.25 -24.07
N ASN A 169 -6.28 8.99 -24.49
CA ASN A 169 -6.95 8.64 -25.73
C ASN A 169 -8.47 8.59 -25.49
N PRO A 170 -9.27 9.48 -26.11
CA PRO A 170 -10.72 9.51 -25.89
C PRO A 170 -11.43 8.27 -26.44
N ARG A 171 -10.81 7.51 -27.37
CA ARG A 171 -11.35 6.24 -27.87
C ARG A 171 -11.13 5.09 -26.90
N PHE A 172 -10.24 5.24 -25.93
CA PHE A 172 -9.97 4.21 -24.93
C PHE A 172 -10.98 4.34 -23.79
N PHE A 173 -11.84 3.32 -23.64
CA PHE A 173 -12.94 3.29 -22.66
C PHE A 173 -13.83 4.54 -22.72
N PRO A 174 -14.50 4.85 -23.86
CA PRO A 174 -15.26 6.07 -24.02
C PRO A 174 -16.40 6.16 -22.99
N ALA A 175 -16.77 7.38 -22.62
CA ALA A 175 -17.99 7.61 -21.84
C ALA A 175 -19.17 7.05 -22.65
N ARG A 176 -19.94 6.13 -22.06
CA ARG A 176 -21.21 5.70 -22.66
C ARG A 176 -22.19 6.87 -22.55
N ALA A 177 -22.85 7.18 -23.66
CA ALA A 177 -23.91 8.18 -23.74
C ALA A 177 -25.10 7.80 -22.85
#